data_AF-A0A349MS72-F1
#
_entry.id   AF-A0A349MS72-F1
#
_cell.length_a   1.000
_cell.length_b   1.000
_cell.length_c   1.000
_cell.angle_alpha   90.00
_cell.angle_beta   90.00
_cell.angle_gamma   90.00
#
_symmetry.space_group_name_H-M   'P 1'
#
loop_
_entity.id
_entity.type
_entity.pdbx_description
1 polymer ?
#
loop_
_entity_poly.entity_id
_entity_poly.type
_entity_poly.pdbx_seq_one_letter_code
_entity_poly.pdbx_strand_id
1 'polypeptide(L)' 'MLDGNHSLKKGKSIMTKLVPPHGAGLLKPLLIPEDLRSQALSKAEKLTKIPMSSCEVCDLLLLSMGAYTPLDGF' A
#
# COMPACT_ATOMS: atom_id res chain seq x y z
N MET A 1 -27.66 -23.63 37.62
CA MET A 1 -27.52 -22.29 38.22
C MET A 1 -26.20 -21.72 37.68
N LEU A 2 -26.26 -21.18 36.45
CA LEU A 2 -26.25 -19.74 36.12
C LEU A 2 -24.82 -19.15 36.13
N ASP A 3 -24.26 -19.12 34.93
CA ASP A 3 -23.56 -18.03 34.23
C ASP A 3 -22.51 -17.17 34.96
N GLY A 4 -21.28 -17.29 34.48
CA GLY A 4 -20.18 -16.36 34.74
C GLY A 4 -19.41 -16.06 33.46
N ASN A 5 -20.10 -15.41 32.52
CA ASN A 5 -19.62 -14.90 31.24
C ASN A 5 -18.27 -14.16 31.41
N HIS A 6 -17.16 -14.85 31.11
CA HIS A 6 -15.83 -14.23 31.10
C HIS A 6 -15.70 -13.40 29.82
N SER A 7 -16.39 -12.27 29.80
CA SER A 7 -16.31 -11.25 28.76
C SER A 7 -14.85 -10.82 28.63
N LEU A 8 -14.21 -11.21 27.52
CA LEU A 8 -12.91 -10.71 27.10
C LEU A 8 -13.00 -9.18 27.07
N LYS A 9 -12.42 -8.53 28.08
CA LYS A 9 -12.24 -7.08 28.08
C LYS A 9 -11.42 -6.76 26.85
N LYS A 10 -12.06 -6.13 25.86
CA LYS A 10 -11.45 -5.62 24.63
C LYS A 10 -10.17 -4.89 25.02
N GLY A 11 -9.03 -5.47 24.66
CA GLY A 11 -7.71 -4.89 24.95
C GLY A 11 -7.70 -3.47 24.43
N LYS A 12 -7.33 -2.53 25.30
CA LYS A 12 -7.11 -1.12 24.98
C LYS A 12 -6.22 -1.05 23.73
N SER A 13 -6.78 -0.57 22.62
CA SER A 13 -6.00 -0.30 21.41
C SER A 13 -4.94 0.75 21.76
N ILE A 14 -3.70 0.33 21.89
CA ILE A 14 -2.57 1.25 21.88
C ILE A 14 -2.46 1.81 20.46
N MET A 15 -3.28 2.82 20.14
CA MET A 15 -3.05 3.64 18.97
C MET A 15 -1.71 4.34 19.22
N THR A 16 -0.64 3.79 18.65
CA THR A 16 0.60 4.53 18.45
C THR A 16 0.20 5.86 17.80
N LYS A 17 0.67 7.00 18.31
CA LYS A 17 0.41 8.31 17.71
C LYS A 17 1.17 8.39 16.38
N LEU A 18 0.68 7.69 15.37
CA LEU A 18 1.22 7.71 14.02
C LEU A 18 0.91 9.07 13.41
N VAL A 19 1.94 9.72 12.89
CA VAL A 19 1.79 10.95 12.13
C VAL A 19 1.07 10.60 10.82
N PRO A 20 0.01 11.33 10.43
CA PRO A 20 -0.65 11.08 9.17
C PRO A 20 0.31 11.36 8.00
N PRO A 21 0.15 10.67 6.87
CA PRO A 21 0.91 10.95 5.66
C PRO A 21 0.80 12.41 5.23
N HIS A 22 1.86 12.94 4.62
CA HIS A 22 1.84 14.31 4.12
C HIS A 22 0.85 14.44 2.95
N GLY A 23 0.00 15.46 2.98
CA GLY A 23 -0.94 15.74 1.89
C GLY A 23 -2.10 14.75 1.72
N ALA A 24 -2.23 13.73 2.57
CA ALA A 24 -3.33 12.75 2.52
C ALA A 24 -3.67 12.18 3.92
N GLY A 25 -4.90 11.70 4.08
CA GLY A 25 -5.30 11.03 5.32
C GLY A 25 -4.72 9.62 5.49
N LEU A 26 -4.37 8.95 4.38
CA LEU A 26 -3.86 7.58 4.34
C LEU A 26 -2.75 7.47 3.30
N LEU A 27 -1.90 6.45 3.43
CA LEU A 27 -0.88 6.14 2.44
C LEU A 27 -1.56 5.71 1.13
N LYS A 28 -0.91 6.02 0.01
CA LYS A 28 -1.34 5.64 -1.33
C LYS A 28 -0.24 4.86 -2.05
N PRO A 29 0.00 3.59 -1.68
CA PRO A 29 0.87 2.71 -2.46
C PRO A 29 0.23 2.44 -3.83
N LEU A 30 1.03 2.52 -4.89
CA LEU A 30 0.56 2.26 -6.27
C LEU A 30 0.79 0.81 -6.72
N LEU A 31 1.22 -0.07 -5.82
CA LEU A 31 1.44 -1.48 -6.12
C LEU A 31 0.10 -2.19 -6.37
N ILE A 32 0.01 -2.87 -7.51
CA ILE A 32 -1.18 -3.63 -7.91
C ILE A 32 -1.45 -4.77 -6.90
N PRO A 33 -2.73 -4.98 -6.49
CA PRO A 33 -3.14 -6.12 -5.66
C PRO A 33 -2.66 -7.45 -6.23
N GLU A 34 -2.26 -8.37 -5.36
CA GLU A 34 -1.58 -9.61 -5.73
C GLU A 34 -2.38 -10.46 -6.73
N ASP A 35 -3.69 -10.56 -6.53
CA ASP A 35 -4.64 -11.30 -7.37
C ASP A 35 -4.73 -10.75 -8.81
N LEU A 36 -4.38 -9.48 -9.03
CA LEU A 36 -4.42 -8.83 -10.33
C LEU A 36 -3.05 -8.80 -11.05
N ARG A 37 -1.95 -9.18 -10.37
CA ARG A 37 -0.59 -9.04 -10.92
C ARG A 37 -0.35 -9.87 -12.16
N SER A 38 -0.82 -11.12 -12.19
CA SER A 38 -0.64 -12.01 -13.36
C SER A 38 -1.32 -11.44 -14.61
N GLN A 39 -2.52 -10.88 -14.46
CA GLN A 39 -3.23 -10.23 -15.56
C GLN A 39 -2.51 -8.94 -16.01
N ALA A 40 -2.06 -8.13 -15.05
CA ALA A 40 -1.32 -6.90 -15.34
C ALA A 40 0.00 -7.18 -16.09
N LEU A 41 0.73 -8.22 -15.68
CA LEU A 41 1.96 -8.66 -16.35
C LEU A 41 1.67 -9.11 -17.80
N SER A 42 0.66 -9.96 -18.02
CA SER A 42 0.28 -10.40 -19.37
C SER A 42 -0.15 -9.23 -20.28
N LYS A 43 -0.79 -8.20 -19.71
CA LYS A 43 -1.09 -6.96 -20.44
C LYS A 43 0.19 -6.17 -20.75
N ALA A 44 1.07 -6.01 -19.78
CA ALA A 44 2.31 -5.23 -19.91
C ALA A 44 3.26 -5.82 -20.97
N GLU A 45 3.31 -7.15 -21.13
CA GLU A 45 4.10 -7.82 -22.16
C GLU A 45 3.74 -7.40 -23.59
N LYS A 46 2.49 -6.94 -23.82
CA LYS A 46 1.97 -6.53 -25.12
C LYS A 46 2.16 -5.04 -25.40
N LEU A 47 2.70 -4.28 -24.46
CA LEU A 47 2.92 -2.84 -24.59
C LEU A 47 4.35 -2.51 -25.00
N THR A 48 4.54 -1.32 -25.57
CA THR A 48 5.87 -0.78 -25.84
C THR A 48 6.65 -0.65 -24.53
N LYS A 49 7.85 -1.23 -24.50
CA LYS A 49 8.75 -1.16 -23.35
C LYS A 49 9.61 0.09 -23.45
N ILE A 50 9.61 0.90 -22.39
CA ILE A 50 10.47 2.07 -22.24
C ILE A 50 11.59 1.69 -21.27
N PRO A 51 12.86 1.61 -21.70
CA PRO A 51 13.98 1.38 -20.80
C PRO A 51 14.08 2.52 -19.78
N MET A 52 14.26 2.18 -18.52
CA MET A 52 14.43 3.15 -17.44
C MET A 52 15.86 3.12 -16.91
N SER A 53 16.36 4.29 -16.52
CA SER A 53 17.57 4.45 -15.72
C SER A 53 17.36 3.92 -14.30
N SER A 54 18.46 3.70 -13.58
CA SER A 54 18.40 3.27 -12.17
C SER A 54 17.64 4.25 -11.27
N CYS A 55 17.75 5.56 -11.56
CA CYS A 55 17.04 6.59 -10.81
C CYS A 55 15.52 6.47 -10.99
N GLU A 56 15.05 6.37 -12.24
CA GLU A 56 13.63 6.23 -12.56
C GLU A 56 13.06 4.90 -12.02
N VAL A 57 13.84 3.82 -12.03
CA VAL A 57 13.44 2.56 -11.40
C VAL A 57 13.26 2.73 -9.89
N CYS A 58 14.17 3.45 -9.21
CA CYS A 58 14.06 3.75 -7.79
C CYS A 58 12.79 4.54 -7.48
N ASP A 59 12.51 5.60 -8.25
CA ASP A 59 11.31 6.42 -8.08
C ASP A 59 10.02 5.61 -8.27
N LEU A 60 9.99 4.71 -9.27
CA LEU A 60 8.85 3.82 -9.49
C LEU A 60 8.63 2.85 -8.30
N LEU A 61 9.71 2.37 -7.67
CA LEU A 61 9.61 1.56 -6.45
C LEU A 61 9.08 2.39 -5.27
N LEU A 62 9.53 3.63 -5.10
CA LEU A 62 9.05 4.53 -4.05
C LEU A 62 7.55 4.87 -4.20
N LEU A 63 7.10 5.11 -5.43
CA LEU A 63 5.67 5.23 -5.78
C LEU A 63 4.91 3.94 -5.41
N SER A 64 5.45 2.77 -5.75
CA SER A 64 4.79 1.48 -5.47
C SER A 64 4.55 1.25 -3.97
N MET A 65 5.47 1.70 -3.11
CA MET A 65 5.39 1.58 -1.66
C MET A 65 4.59 2.71 -0.99
N GLY A 66 4.25 3.77 -1.72
CA GLY A 66 3.52 4.93 -1.20
C GLY A 66 4.40 5.97 -0.52
N ALA A 67 5.73 5.91 -0.69
CA ALA A 67 6.65 6.92 -0.16
C ALA A 67 6.40 8.31 -0.76
N TYR A 68 5.82 8.34 -1.97
CA TYR A 68 5.42 9.56 -2.68
C TYR A 68 3.92 9.86 -2.59
N THR A 69 3.23 9.37 -1.56
CA THR A 69 1.84 9.81 -1.28
C THR A 69 1.79 11.35 -1.26
N PRO A 70 0.86 12.01 -1.98
CA PRO A 70 -0.37 11.49 -2.58
C PRO A 70 -0.33 11.23 -4.10
N LEU A 71 0.84 11.18 -4.71
CA LEU A 71 0.99 11.10 -6.18
C LEU A 71 0.30 9.86 -6.79
N ASP A 72 -0.13 9.99 -8.05
CA ASP A 72 -0.74 8.94 -8.86
C ASP A 72 0.24 8.29 -9.87
N GLY A 73 1.44 8.85 -10.02
CA GLY A 73 2.44 8.39 -10.99
C GLY A 73 3.53 9.44 -11.21
N PHE A 74 4.33 9.22 -12.26
CA PHE A 74 5.23 10.22 -12.83
C PHE A 74 4.46 11.36 -13.51
#